data_AF-A0A642V4Z4-F1
#
_entry.id   AF-A0A642V4Z4-F1
#
_cell.length_a   1.000
_cell.length_b   1.000
_cell.length_c   1.000
_cell.angle_alpha   90.00
_cell.angle_beta   90.00
_cell.angle_gamma   90.00
#
_symmetry.space_group_name_H-M   'P 1'
#
loop_
_entity.id
_entity.type
_entity.pdbx_description
1 polymer ?
#
loop_
_entity_poly.entity_id
_entity_poly.type
_entity_poly.pdbx_seq_one_letter_code
_entity_poly.pdbx_strand_id
1 'polypeptide(L)'
;MELPRKFSAGELRRDEGGWKRAYEELGEEIDNLERWEEVIQKTEGVLARIRTGHALDVARSVFDKFLTKFPLLFGYWIKYAQLEQQYGDEELVKTVYERAVAAFPNSIELWVQYLDLETDRDRKRALFRRASGLVGQDFLAHPFWDKYLEFCADDDQVEVVKVLEEIIHIPLHQYARYYEKYCELGAETPESQETFQRTATKTNERWQYESRITRNYFHVVELDTDQLDNWDAYLDYMEHNAAIHETVALYERALVPGALYEGLWLRYARWRNATQPHAQEDVRNVYRRAAVMVPRARPQVRYQWCLFEESVGHVTLARDILDSLGPSIDTRQFSSELVAEWVVHRVGLERRAARTKKQFTDFMEQQLKNVHDDVRLPVYAALYAWHLWKMENKAKRAYDVFQRHYNKGMDSAFFCVRFFIFSLETQPIESTHQLWERLMVDAAVPPSTLSDMAHMLMDTLKTSTEPNAMQLYLEVDREVNSPLVNRKLWKRKLNKPQAVERRLKLENGHPGVEIAHLEVIYEKKDPFAKYYNLINGYMR
;
A
#
# COMPACT_ATOMS: atom_id res chain seq x y z
N MET A 1 -21.68 3.08 -7.66
CA MET A 1 -22.10 1.92 -6.83
C MET A 1 -23.60 1.70 -7.09
N GLU A 2 -24.07 0.50 -7.40
CA GLU A 2 -25.53 0.29 -7.53
C GLU A 2 -26.19 0.46 -6.15
N LEU A 3 -27.29 1.23 -6.10
CA LEU A 3 -28.17 1.27 -4.93
C LEU A 3 -28.50 -0.18 -4.54
N PRO A 4 -28.52 -0.53 -3.24
CA PRO A 4 -29.01 -1.84 -2.82
C PRO A 4 -30.34 -2.09 -3.54
N ARG A 5 -30.47 -3.18 -4.32
CA ARG A 5 -31.61 -3.42 -5.25
C ARG A 5 -32.97 -3.14 -4.61
N LYS A 6 -33.07 -3.30 -3.29
CA LYS A 6 -34.26 -3.10 -2.47
C LYS A 6 -34.61 -1.62 -2.16
N PHE A 7 -33.72 -0.65 -2.32
CA PHE A 7 -34.03 0.81 -2.21
C PHE A 7 -34.91 1.34 -3.34
N SER A 8 -35.03 0.59 -4.43
CA SER A 8 -35.86 0.97 -5.58
C SER A 8 -37.36 0.76 -5.33
N ALA A 9 -37.73 -0.02 -4.31
CA ALA A 9 -39.10 -0.44 -4.05
C ALA A 9 -39.82 0.54 -3.11
N GLY A 10 -40.38 1.61 -3.67
CA GLY A 10 -41.62 2.26 -3.23
C GLY A 10 -41.67 3.03 -1.90
N GLU A 11 -41.12 2.49 -0.80
CA GLU A 11 -41.43 2.95 0.57
C GLU A 11 -40.51 4.07 1.08
N LEU A 12 -39.30 4.20 0.52
CA LEU A 12 -38.33 5.28 0.80
C LEU A 12 -38.27 6.34 -0.32
N ARG A 13 -39.39 6.56 -1.04
CA ARG A 13 -39.47 7.49 -2.18
C ARG A 13 -39.46 8.97 -1.80
N ARG A 14 -39.72 9.33 -0.53
CA ARG A 14 -39.51 10.69 -0.04
C ARG A 14 -38.09 10.77 0.47
N ASP A 15 -37.36 11.80 0.08
CA ASP A 15 -35.98 12.07 0.47
C ASP A 15 -35.87 12.24 1.99
N GLU A 16 -35.88 11.13 2.72
CA GLU A 16 -35.81 11.11 4.18
C GLU A 16 -34.41 11.52 4.62
N GLY A 17 -34.22 12.82 4.84
CA GLY A 17 -33.03 13.39 5.45
C GLY A 17 -31.78 13.41 4.57
N GLY A 18 -31.91 13.34 3.24
CA GLY A 18 -30.76 13.39 2.33
C GLY A 18 -29.87 12.14 2.36
N TRP A 19 -30.39 11.00 2.84
CA TRP A 19 -29.66 9.73 2.86
C TRP A 19 -29.26 9.28 1.46
N LYS A 20 -30.19 9.36 0.49
CA LYS A 20 -29.94 8.91 -0.88
C LYS A 20 -28.82 9.72 -1.54
N ARG A 21 -28.81 11.04 -1.33
CA ARG A 21 -27.74 11.92 -1.81
C ARG A 21 -26.40 11.54 -1.19
N ALA A 22 -26.34 11.36 0.14
CA ALA A 22 -25.11 10.96 0.82
C ALA A 22 -24.58 9.61 0.31
N TYR A 23 -25.48 8.65 0.03
CA TYR A 23 -25.10 7.35 -0.51
C TYR A 23 -24.62 7.41 -1.97
N GLU A 24 -25.21 8.29 -2.78
CA GLU A 24 -24.80 8.52 -4.17
C GLU A 24 -23.42 9.21 -4.22
N GLU A 25 -23.19 10.24 -3.39
CA GLU A 25 -21.91 10.93 -3.23
C GLU A 25 -20.79 9.98 -2.76
N LEU A 26 -21.11 9.02 -1.89
CA LEU A 26 -20.18 7.97 -1.47
C LEU A 26 -19.64 7.14 -2.63
N GLY A 27 -20.40 7.00 -3.72
CA GLY A 27 -19.97 6.26 -4.91
C GLY A 27 -18.71 6.83 -5.55
N GLU A 28 -18.44 8.12 -5.37
CA GLU A 28 -17.27 8.82 -5.91
C GLU A 28 -16.10 8.86 -4.90
N GLU A 29 -16.39 8.77 -3.59
CA GLU A 29 -15.41 8.89 -2.49
C GLU A 29 -15.41 7.66 -1.55
N ILE A 30 -15.38 6.43 -2.08
CA ILE A 30 -15.42 5.17 -1.29
C ILE A 30 -14.31 5.08 -0.22
N ASP A 31 -13.17 5.74 -0.43
CA ASP A 31 -12.03 5.71 0.48
C ASP A 31 -12.15 6.75 1.62
N ASN A 32 -13.17 7.63 1.60
CA ASN A 32 -13.35 8.69 2.59
C ASN A 32 -14.16 8.21 3.80
N LEU A 33 -13.52 8.06 4.96
CA LEU A 33 -14.16 7.59 6.19
C LEU A 33 -15.29 8.53 6.65
N GLU A 34 -15.11 9.84 6.62
CA GLU A 34 -16.12 10.81 7.11
C GLU A 34 -17.45 10.68 6.36
N ARG A 35 -17.40 10.43 5.05
CA ARG A 35 -18.59 10.18 4.23
C ARG A 35 -19.31 8.90 4.63
N TRP A 36 -18.55 7.85 4.96
CA TRP A 36 -19.14 6.63 5.49
C TRP A 36 -19.80 6.87 6.84
N GLU A 37 -19.18 7.63 7.74
CA GLU A 37 -19.76 7.95 9.06
C GLU A 37 -21.08 8.74 8.91
N GLU A 38 -21.13 9.70 7.98
CA GLU A 38 -22.35 10.45 7.66
C GLU A 38 -23.46 9.50 7.17
N VAL A 39 -23.14 8.58 6.26
CA VAL A 39 -24.09 7.60 5.72
C VAL A 39 -24.58 6.67 6.82
N ILE A 40 -23.71 6.18 7.70
CA ILE A 40 -24.08 5.32 8.85
C ILE A 40 -25.03 6.07 9.79
N GLN A 41 -24.68 7.30 10.17
CA GLN A 41 -25.50 8.12 11.06
C GLN A 41 -26.91 8.35 10.47
N LYS A 42 -26.99 8.68 9.18
CA LYS A 42 -28.28 8.84 8.49
C LYS A 42 -29.05 7.52 8.42
N THR A 43 -28.36 6.40 8.17
CA THR A 43 -28.99 5.06 8.10
C THR A 43 -29.62 4.67 9.43
N GLU A 44 -28.93 4.92 10.54
CA GLU A 44 -29.46 4.69 11.89
C GLU A 44 -30.65 5.58 12.20
N GLY A 45 -30.60 6.85 11.78
CA GLY A 45 -31.72 7.78 11.92
C GLY A 45 -32.98 7.31 11.18
N VAL A 46 -32.81 6.73 9.98
CA VAL A 46 -33.90 6.13 9.20
C VAL A 46 -34.44 4.88 9.90
N LEU A 47 -33.55 3.98 10.34
CA LEU A 47 -33.95 2.74 11.03
C LEU A 47 -34.71 3.02 12.32
N ALA A 48 -34.24 3.96 13.14
CA ALA A 48 -34.88 4.32 14.41
C ALA A 48 -36.30 4.88 14.24
N ARG A 49 -36.59 5.52 13.10
CA ARG A 49 -37.89 6.13 12.78
C ARG A 49 -38.87 5.14 12.16
N ILE A 50 -38.45 4.39 11.14
CA ILE A 50 -39.36 3.51 10.39
C ILE A 50 -39.51 2.14 11.06
N ARG A 51 -38.44 1.60 11.65
CA ARG A 51 -38.41 0.29 12.35
C ARG A 51 -39.03 -0.86 11.56
N THR A 52 -38.84 -0.89 10.24
CA THR A 52 -39.29 -2.01 9.39
C THR A 52 -38.14 -2.98 9.12
N GLY A 53 -38.46 -4.25 8.84
CA GLY A 53 -37.47 -5.23 8.40
C GLY A 53 -36.75 -4.80 7.11
N HIS A 54 -37.40 -4.00 6.26
CA HIS A 54 -36.77 -3.43 5.07
C HIS A 54 -35.69 -2.39 5.41
N ALA A 55 -35.94 -1.50 6.38
CA ALA A 55 -34.94 -0.55 6.86
C ALA A 55 -33.75 -1.25 7.53
N LEU A 56 -34.00 -2.38 8.20
CA LEU A 56 -32.95 -3.22 8.78
C LEU A 56 -32.08 -3.88 7.70
N ASP A 57 -32.68 -4.43 6.64
CA ASP A 57 -31.94 -4.97 5.49
C ASP A 57 -31.04 -3.92 4.81
N VAL A 58 -31.52 -2.68 4.75
CA VAL A 58 -30.74 -1.54 4.28
C VAL A 58 -29.54 -1.30 5.19
N ALA A 59 -29.76 -1.23 6.50
CA ALA A 59 -28.70 -1.02 7.47
C ALA A 59 -27.62 -2.11 7.36
N ARG A 60 -28.03 -3.39 7.30
CA ARG A 60 -27.15 -4.54 7.06
C ARG A 60 -26.28 -4.33 5.82
N SER A 61 -26.89 -3.98 4.69
CA SER A 61 -26.14 -3.73 3.45
C SER A 61 -25.16 -2.56 3.55
N VAL A 62 -25.46 -1.52 4.33
CA VAL A 62 -24.56 -0.37 4.53
C VAL A 62 -23.37 -0.78 5.40
N PHE A 63 -23.64 -1.42 6.56
CA PHE A 63 -22.60 -1.92 7.46
C PHE A 63 -21.70 -2.96 6.78
N ASP A 64 -22.27 -3.88 6.00
CA ASP A 64 -21.50 -4.88 5.25
C ASP A 64 -20.51 -4.24 4.28
N LYS A 65 -20.96 -3.23 3.51
CA LYS A 65 -20.07 -2.52 2.57
C LYS A 65 -19.03 -1.68 3.30
N PHE A 66 -19.42 -1.01 4.37
CA PHE A 66 -18.52 -0.20 5.19
C PHE A 66 -17.41 -1.05 5.82
N LEU A 67 -17.77 -2.14 6.49
CA LEU A 67 -16.84 -3.01 7.22
C LEU A 67 -16.02 -3.91 6.28
N THR A 68 -16.47 -4.12 5.04
CA THR A 68 -15.62 -4.68 3.98
C THR A 68 -14.48 -3.72 3.62
N LYS A 69 -14.71 -2.42 3.70
CA LYS A 69 -13.72 -1.39 3.37
C LYS A 69 -12.84 -1.00 4.56
N PHE A 70 -13.42 -0.89 5.76
CA PHE A 70 -12.74 -0.53 7.00
C PHE A 70 -12.90 -1.61 8.09
N PRO A 71 -12.33 -2.81 7.89
CA PRO A 71 -12.52 -3.94 8.80
C PRO A 71 -11.91 -3.73 10.20
N LEU A 72 -10.91 -2.85 10.35
CA LEU A 72 -10.20 -2.62 11.61
C LEU A 72 -10.95 -1.72 12.60
N LEU A 73 -12.10 -1.18 12.20
CA LEU A 73 -12.94 -0.32 13.03
C LEU A 73 -13.83 -1.15 13.97
N PHE A 74 -13.24 -1.74 15.01
CA PHE A 74 -13.93 -2.63 15.95
C PHE A 74 -15.20 -2.00 16.58
N GLY A 75 -15.20 -0.69 16.85
CA GLY A 75 -16.36 0.00 17.41
C GLY A 75 -17.60 -0.08 16.53
N TYR A 76 -17.43 -0.09 15.21
CA TYR A 76 -18.54 -0.21 14.26
C TYR A 76 -19.03 -1.65 14.10
N TRP A 77 -18.16 -2.66 14.29
CA TRP A 77 -18.59 -4.05 14.42
C TRP A 77 -19.48 -4.25 15.66
N ILE A 78 -19.08 -3.69 16.80
CA ILE A 78 -19.87 -3.73 18.04
C ILE A 78 -21.21 -3.01 17.81
N LYS A 79 -21.19 -1.83 17.19
CA LYS A 79 -22.41 -1.09 16.86
C LYS A 79 -23.35 -1.87 15.93
N TYR A 80 -22.80 -2.57 14.95
CA TYR A 80 -23.59 -3.43 14.06
C TYR A 80 -24.21 -4.60 14.81
N ALA A 81 -23.47 -5.25 15.70
CA ALA A 81 -24.00 -6.33 16.52
C ALA A 81 -25.09 -5.85 17.50
N GLN A 82 -24.94 -4.66 18.10
CA GLN A 82 -25.95 -4.03 18.94
C GLN A 82 -27.24 -3.69 18.17
N LEU A 83 -27.10 -3.28 16.91
CA LEU A 83 -28.24 -3.02 16.02
C LEU A 83 -29.01 -4.32 15.73
N GLU A 84 -28.31 -5.42 15.45
CA GLU A 84 -28.95 -6.75 15.32
C GLU A 84 -29.57 -7.23 16.62
N GLN A 85 -28.95 -6.95 17.78
CA GLN A 85 -29.53 -7.31 19.07
C GLN A 85 -30.83 -6.54 19.35
N GLN A 86 -30.93 -5.30 18.88
CA GLN A 86 -32.10 -4.45 19.13
C GLN A 86 -33.28 -4.74 18.18
N TYR A 87 -33.00 -5.04 16.91
CA TYR A 87 -34.03 -5.12 15.86
C TYR A 87 -34.06 -6.45 15.10
N GLY A 88 -33.01 -7.27 15.24
CA GLY A 88 -32.82 -8.54 14.54
C GLY A 88 -32.92 -9.75 15.46
N ASP A 89 -32.26 -10.84 15.04
CA ASP A 89 -32.25 -12.12 15.73
C ASP A 89 -30.95 -12.33 16.50
N GLU A 90 -31.02 -13.02 17.64
CA GLU A 90 -29.85 -13.34 18.48
C GLU A 90 -28.78 -14.15 17.73
N GLU A 91 -29.19 -15.08 16.87
CA GLU A 91 -28.28 -15.83 16.01
C GLU A 91 -27.49 -14.91 15.06
N LEU A 92 -28.12 -13.85 14.55
CA LEU A 92 -27.44 -12.90 13.66
C LEU A 92 -26.38 -12.09 14.42
N VAL A 93 -26.60 -11.77 15.70
CA VAL A 93 -25.58 -11.14 16.55
C VAL A 93 -24.32 -12.01 16.58
N LYS A 94 -24.45 -13.32 16.82
CA LYS A 94 -23.32 -14.27 16.79
C LYS A 94 -22.65 -14.30 15.41
N THR A 95 -23.42 -14.29 14.32
CA THR A 95 -22.82 -14.24 12.97
C THR A 95 -22.04 -12.95 12.70
N VAL A 96 -22.49 -11.80 13.23
CA VAL A 96 -21.78 -10.52 13.09
C VAL A 96 -20.46 -10.58 13.85
N TYR A 97 -20.44 -11.10 15.08
CA TYR A 97 -19.19 -11.25 15.82
C TYR A 97 -18.23 -12.26 15.17
N GLU A 98 -18.72 -13.38 14.65
CA GLU A 98 -17.88 -14.33 13.92
C GLU A 98 -17.22 -13.69 12.68
N ARG A 99 -17.98 -12.87 11.94
CA ARG A 99 -17.44 -12.08 10.83
C ARG A 99 -16.44 -11.03 11.31
N ALA A 100 -16.71 -10.37 12.44
CA ALA A 100 -15.85 -9.35 13.02
C ALA A 100 -14.48 -9.93 13.41
N VAL A 101 -14.46 -11.06 14.13
CA VAL A 101 -13.19 -11.70 14.53
C VAL A 101 -12.48 -12.39 13.37
N ALA A 102 -13.17 -12.71 12.27
CA ALA A 102 -12.52 -13.15 11.04
C ALA A 102 -11.87 -11.98 10.28
N ALA A 103 -12.49 -10.80 10.29
CA ALA A 103 -11.99 -9.60 9.62
C ALA A 103 -10.88 -8.89 10.42
N PHE A 104 -10.99 -8.87 11.74
CA PHE A 104 -10.00 -8.30 12.67
C PHE A 104 -9.70 -9.27 13.83
N PRO A 105 -8.92 -10.34 13.57
CA PRO A 105 -8.66 -11.40 14.55
C PRO A 105 -7.87 -10.96 15.79
N ASN A 106 -7.16 -9.84 15.72
CA ASN A 106 -6.26 -9.39 16.78
C ASN A 106 -6.90 -8.33 17.71
N SER A 107 -8.19 -8.03 17.56
CA SER A 107 -8.90 -7.10 18.46
C SER A 107 -9.33 -7.80 19.74
N ILE A 108 -8.67 -7.46 20.84
CA ILE A 108 -9.02 -7.95 22.18
C ILE A 108 -10.48 -7.60 22.52
N GLU A 109 -10.91 -6.38 22.19
CA GLU A 109 -12.25 -5.87 22.47
C GLU A 109 -13.35 -6.71 21.78
N LEU A 110 -13.16 -7.10 20.52
CA LEU A 110 -14.13 -7.92 19.80
C LEU A 110 -14.25 -9.32 20.42
N TRP A 111 -13.13 -9.92 20.80
CA TRP A 111 -13.12 -11.24 21.46
C TRP A 111 -13.80 -11.20 22.81
N VAL A 112 -13.46 -10.22 23.65
CA VAL A 112 -14.05 -10.05 24.99
C VAL A 112 -15.58 -9.92 24.90
N GLN A 113 -16.09 -9.13 23.96
CA GLN A 113 -17.52 -8.98 23.73
C GLN A 113 -18.17 -10.24 23.15
N TYR A 114 -17.48 -10.92 22.22
CA TYR A 114 -18.02 -12.14 21.61
C TYR A 114 -18.15 -13.28 22.63
N LEU A 115 -17.17 -13.42 23.53
CA LEU A 115 -17.17 -14.42 24.60
C LEU A 115 -18.36 -14.25 25.57
N ASP A 116 -18.89 -13.04 25.73
CA ASP A 116 -20.06 -12.78 26.59
C ASP A 116 -21.38 -13.26 25.99
N LEU A 117 -21.44 -13.42 24.66
CA LEU A 117 -22.63 -13.91 23.98
C LEU A 117 -22.78 -15.43 23.99
N GLU A 118 -21.69 -16.17 24.19
CA GLU A 118 -21.77 -17.62 24.25
C GLU A 118 -22.14 -18.07 25.66
N THR A 119 -23.28 -18.77 25.74
CA THR A 119 -23.86 -19.30 26.97
C THR A 119 -23.54 -20.78 27.15
N ASP A 120 -23.36 -21.51 26.05
CA ASP A 120 -22.99 -22.92 26.08
C ASP A 120 -21.53 -23.07 26.53
N ARG A 121 -21.32 -23.82 27.61
CA ARG A 121 -20.03 -23.87 28.31
C ARG A 121 -18.93 -24.51 27.48
N ASP A 122 -19.26 -25.56 26.72
CA ASP A 122 -18.29 -26.28 25.90
C ASP A 122 -17.88 -25.44 24.69
N ARG A 123 -18.85 -24.79 24.03
CA ARG A 123 -18.58 -23.83 22.96
C ARG A 123 -17.78 -22.64 23.45
N LYS A 124 -18.12 -22.10 24.63
CA LYS A 124 -17.40 -20.98 25.23
C LYS A 124 -15.94 -21.35 25.52
N ARG A 125 -15.66 -22.55 26.06
CA ARG A 125 -14.29 -23.05 26.25
C ARG A 125 -13.53 -23.15 24.93
N ALA A 126 -14.14 -23.71 23.89
CA ALA A 126 -13.53 -23.78 22.57
C ALA A 126 -13.24 -22.38 22.01
N LEU A 127 -14.14 -21.42 22.26
CA LEU A 127 -13.99 -20.03 21.84
C LEU A 127 -12.83 -19.33 22.56
N PHE A 128 -12.66 -19.54 23.87
CA PHE A 128 -11.49 -19.05 24.62
C PHE A 128 -10.18 -19.62 24.06
N ARG A 129 -10.12 -20.92 23.76
CA ARG A 129 -8.93 -21.57 23.17
C ARG A 129 -8.59 -21.01 21.79
N ARG A 130 -9.60 -20.67 20.99
CA ARG A 130 -9.41 -20.01 19.68
C ARG A 130 -8.91 -18.58 19.85
N ALA A 131 -9.51 -17.82 20.76
CA ALA A 131 -9.12 -16.44 21.06
C ALA A 131 -7.68 -16.36 21.61
N SER A 132 -7.27 -17.28 22.49
CA SER A 132 -5.92 -17.26 23.07
C SER A 132 -4.82 -17.41 22.01
N GLY A 133 -5.07 -18.20 20.96
CA GLY A 133 -4.15 -18.35 19.83
C GLY A 133 -4.00 -17.11 18.95
N LEU A 134 -4.93 -16.15 19.03
CA LEU A 134 -4.96 -14.95 18.18
C LEU A 134 -4.58 -13.69 18.96
N VAL A 135 -5.18 -13.44 20.12
CA VAL A 135 -4.93 -12.24 20.94
C VAL A 135 -4.07 -12.48 22.16
N GLY A 136 -3.85 -13.74 22.56
CA GLY A 136 -3.19 -14.05 23.84
C GLY A 136 -1.74 -13.57 23.96
N GLN A 137 -1.06 -13.40 22.82
CA GLN A 137 0.34 -12.94 22.74
C GLN A 137 0.48 -11.40 22.72
N ASP A 138 -0.62 -10.66 22.64
CA ASP A 138 -0.57 -9.20 22.67
C ASP A 138 -0.11 -8.72 24.05
N PHE A 139 0.80 -7.74 24.09
CA PHE A 139 1.26 -7.11 25.33
C PHE A 139 0.12 -6.61 26.24
N LEU A 140 -0.98 -6.18 25.64
CA LEU A 140 -2.17 -5.66 26.31
C LEU A 140 -3.29 -6.69 26.45
N ALA A 141 -3.05 -7.98 26.21
CA ALA A 141 -4.06 -9.06 26.30
C ALA A 141 -4.66 -9.32 27.69
N HIS A 142 -4.31 -8.50 28.69
CA HIS A 142 -4.73 -8.65 30.07
C HIS A 142 -6.27 -8.73 30.29
N PRO A 143 -7.14 -8.00 29.56
CA PRO A 143 -8.59 -8.12 29.74
C PRO A 143 -9.13 -9.45 29.24
N PHE A 144 -8.50 -10.03 28.21
CA PHE A 144 -8.86 -11.36 27.71
C PHE A 144 -8.49 -12.45 28.72
N TRP A 145 -7.27 -12.40 29.25
CA TRP A 145 -6.80 -13.39 30.22
C TRP A 145 -7.56 -13.33 31.54
N ASP A 146 -7.90 -12.14 32.03
CA ASP A 146 -8.76 -12.00 33.22
C ASP A 146 -10.10 -12.71 33.03
N LYS A 147 -10.77 -12.44 31.91
CA LYS A 147 -12.05 -13.08 31.57
C LYS A 147 -11.93 -14.60 31.40
N TYR A 148 -10.81 -15.10 30.88
CA TYR A 148 -10.58 -16.53 30.75
C TYR A 148 -10.35 -17.18 32.13
N LEU A 149 -9.60 -16.54 33.02
CA LEU A 149 -9.40 -17.01 34.38
C LEU A 149 -10.70 -17.01 35.20
N GLU A 150 -11.55 -16.00 35.02
CA GLU A 150 -12.90 -15.96 35.63
C GLU A 150 -13.74 -17.16 35.16
N PHE A 151 -13.77 -17.43 33.86
CA PHE A 151 -14.49 -18.59 33.30
C PHE A 151 -13.96 -19.94 33.83
N CYS A 152 -12.63 -20.08 33.97
CA CYS A 152 -12.03 -21.30 34.52
C CYS A 152 -12.29 -21.45 36.03
N ALA A 153 -12.37 -20.34 36.77
CA ALA A 153 -12.64 -20.36 38.21
C ALA A 153 -14.04 -20.89 38.53
N ASP A 154 -15.01 -20.70 37.62
CA ASP A 154 -16.34 -21.30 37.73
C ASP A 154 -16.35 -22.83 37.59
N ASP A 155 -15.26 -23.43 37.07
CA ASP A 155 -15.17 -24.85 36.75
C ASP A 155 -14.34 -25.63 37.78
N ASP A 156 -13.02 -25.40 37.80
CA ASP A 156 -12.11 -26.01 38.76
C ASP A 156 -10.82 -25.18 38.87
N GLN A 157 -10.25 -25.17 40.08
CA GLN A 157 -8.97 -24.54 40.40
C GLN A 157 -7.82 -25.14 39.56
N VAL A 158 -7.92 -26.41 39.16
CA VAL A 158 -6.92 -27.07 38.28
C VAL A 158 -6.84 -26.41 36.90
N GLU A 159 -7.97 -26.02 36.31
CA GLU A 159 -7.98 -25.34 35.01
C GLU A 159 -7.41 -23.92 35.11
N VAL A 160 -7.66 -23.24 36.23
CA VAL A 160 -7.05 -21.93 36.53
C VAL A 160 -5.54 -22.04 36.56
N VAL A 161 -4.99 -23.06 37.23
CA VAL A 161 -3.53 -23.29 37.30
C VAL A 161 -2.95 -23.54 35.91
N LYS A 162 -3.59 -24.38 35.07
CA LYS A 162 -3.12 -24.64 33.70
C LYS A 162 -3.08 -23.37 32.84
N VAL A 163 -4.11 -22.52 32.94
CA VAL A 163 -4.13 -21.27 32.17
C VAL A 163 -3.07 -20.29 32.69
N LEU A 164 -2.86 -20.21 34.01
CA LEU A 164 -1.78 -19.40 34.57
C LEU A 164 -0.39 -19.91 34.15
N GLU A 165 -0.20 -21.22 34.09
CA GLU A 165 1.02 -21.86 33.58
C GLU A 165 1.27 -21.46 32.11
N GLU A 166 0.23 -21.32 31.28
CA GLU A 166 0.37 -20.76 29.93
C GLU A 166 0.76 -19.26 29.95
N ILE A 167 0.11 -18.46 30.81
CA ILE A 167 0.30 -17.00 30.88
C ILE A 167 1.71 -16.61 31.34
N ILE A 168 2.34 -17.35 32.26
CA ILE A 168 3.67 -16.99 32.80
C ILE A 168 4.77 -16.97 31.75
N HIS A 169 4.57 -17.62 30.60
CA HIS A 169 5.49 -17.58 29.46
C HIS A 169 5.35 -16.32 28.58
N ILE A 170 4.28 -15.55 28.77
CA ILE A 170 3.90 -14.45 27.89
C ILE A 170 4.32 -13.10 28.50
N PRO A 171 5.12 -12.28 27.79
CA PRO A 171 5.56 -10.97 28.29
C PRO A 171 4.44 -9.93 28.16
N LEU A 172 3.46 -9.99 29.07
CA LEU A 172 2.33 -9.06 29.18
C LEU A 172 2.69 -7.81 30.01
N HIS A 173 1.94 -6.72 29.83
CA HIS A 173 2.08 -5.51 30.64
C HIS A 173 1.95 -5.79 32.16
N GLN A 174 0.95 -6.58 32.54
CA GLN A 174 0.65 -6.93 33.94
C GLN A 174 1.07 -8.37 34.28
N TYR A 175 2.17 -8.86 33.70
CA TYR A 175 2.61 -10.26 33.88
C TYR A 175 2.79 -10.68 35.36
N ALA A 176 3.27 -9.77 36.22
CA ALA A 176 3.58 -10.05 37.63
C ALA A 176 2.37 -10.56 38.44
N ARG A 177 1.19 -9.96 38.26
CA ARG A 177 -0.02 -10.34 39.01
C ARG A 177 -0.45 -11.79 38.75
N TYR A 178 -0.18 -12.30 37.54
CA TYR A 178 -0.54 -13.68 37.18
C TYR A 178 0.41 -14.67 37.85
N TYR A 179 1.70 -14.33 37.95
CA TYR A 179 2.66 -15.15 38.68
C TYR A 179 2.37 -15.14 40.19
N GLU A 180 2.04 -13.99 40.77
CA GLU A 180 1.62 -13.89 42.18
C GLU A 180 0.41 -14.81 42.45
N LYS A 181 -0.62 -14.74 41.61
CA LYS A 181 -1.78 -15.65 41.71
C LYS A 181 -1.40 -17.12 41.52
N TYR A 182 -0.45 -17.43 40.64
CA TYR A 182 0.06 -18.79 40.44
C TYR A 182 0.75 -19.33 41.70
N CYS A 183 1.55 -18.49 42.37
CA CYS A 183 2.18 -18.79 43.66
C CYS A 183 1.15 -18.96 44.79
N GLU A 184 0.13 -18.10 44.86
CA GLU A 184 -0.94 -18.20 45.87
C GLU A 184 -1.68 -19.54 45.82
N LEU A 185 -1.81 -20.12 44.62
CA LEU A 185 -2.43 -21.44 44.42
C LEU A 185 -1.49 -22.61 44.76
N GLY A 186 -0.25 -22.33 45.19
CA GLY A 186 0.74 -23.35 45.56
C GLY A 186 1.30 -24.13 44.38
N ALA A 187 1.21 -23.59 43.16
CA ALA A 187 1.64 -24.26 41.92
C ALA A 187 3.11 -23.96 41.54
N GLU A 188 3.82 -23.16 42.36
CA GLU A 188 5.19 -22.73 42.08
C GLU A 188 6.19 -23.91 42.01
N THR A 189 7.00 -23.90 40.97
CA THR A 189 8.14 -24.79 40.77
C THR A 189 9.40 -23.96 40.48
N PRO A 190 10.61 -24.53 40.66
CA PRO A 190 11.85 -23.85 40.27
C PRO A 190 11.85 -23.43 38.78
N GLU A 191 11.23 -24.24 37.92
CA GLU A 191 11.10 -24.01 36.49
C GLU A 191 10.15 -22.85 36.17
N SER A 192 9.02 -22.73 36.90
CA SER A 192 8.10 -21.60 36.75
C SER A 192 8.76 -20.30 37.21
N GLN A 193 9.62 -20.34 38.24
CA GLN A 193 10.34 -19.17 38.72
C GLN A 193 11.39 -18.68 37.70
N GLU A 194 12.14 -19.59 37.08
CA GLU A 194 13.06 -19.25 35.98
C GLU A 194 12.30 -18.68 34.79
N THR A 195 11.17 -19.29 34.43
CA THR A 195 10.27 -18.81 33.38
C THR A 195 9.81 -17.38 33.66
N PHE A 196 9.35 -17.11 34.88
CA PHE A 196 8.92 -15.78 35.30
C PHE A 196 10.04 -14.75 35.18
N GLN A 197 11.27 -15.08 35.58
CA GLN A 197 12.43 -14.20 35.43
C GLN A 197 12.71 -13.89 33.95
N ARG A 198 12.66 -14.90 33.07
CA ARG A 198 12.83 -14.70 31.62
C ARG A 198 11.73 -13.82 31.04
N THR A 199 10.48 -14.04 31.44
CA THR A 199 9.33 -13.22 31.03
C THR A 199 9.50 -11.79 31.51
N ALA A 200 9.91 -11.56 32.76
CA ALA A 200 10.19 -10.23 33.30
C ALA A 200 11.24 -9.48 32.50
N THR A 201 12.35 -10.14 32.14
CA THR A 201 13.40 -9.55 31.29
C THR A 201 12.85 -9.16 29.92
N LYS A 202 12.14 -10.08 29.25
CA LYS A 202 11.49 -9.80 27.95
C LYS A 202 10.50 -8.64 28.03
N THR A 203 9.66 -8.58 29.07
CA THR A 203 8.69 -7.50 29.28
C THR A 203 9.40 -6.16 29.43
N ASN A 204 10.48 -6.10 30.22
CA ASN A 204 11.26 -4.87 30.41
C ASN A 204 11.97 -4.39 29.14
N GLU A 205 12.47 -5.32 28.32
CA GLU A 205 13.04 -4.99 27.01
C GLU A 205 11.98 -4.40 26.07
N ARG A 206 10.77 -5.00 26.04
CA ARG A 206 9.63 -4.48 25.26
C ARG A 206 9.10 -3.15 25.77
N TRP A 207 9.11 -2.94 27.08
CA TRP A 207 8.56 -1.73 27.72
C TRP A 207 9.15 -0.43 27.18
N GLN A 208 10.42 -0.45 26.77
CA GLN A 208 11.10 0.72 26.19
C GLN A 208 10.42 1.22 24.91
N TYR A 209 9.79 0.32 24.17
CA TYR A 209 9.01 0.60 22.96
C TYR A 209 7.53 0.78 23.29
N GLU A 210 6.96 -0.09 24.12
CA GLU A 210 5.53 -0.09 24.48
C GLU A 210 5.11 1.23 25.14
N SER A 211 5.96 1.79 26.01
CA SER A 211 5.69 3.07 26.68
C SER A 211 5.59 4.28 25.74
N ARG A 212 6.12 4.17 24.51
CA ARG A 212 6.09 5.22 23.49
C ARG A 212 4.91 5.09 22.52
N ILE A 213 4.17 3.98 22.56
CA ILE A 213 3.00 3.78 21.71
C ILE A 213 1.81 4.49 22.36
N THR A 214 1.27 5.51 21.69
CA THR A 214 0.10 6.26 22.19
C THR A 214 -1.20 5.86 21.49
N ARG A 215 -1.12 5.31 20.27
CA ARG A 215 -2.30 4.92 19.46
C ARG A 215 -2.30 3.42 19.16
N ASN A 216 -3.22 2.70 19.79
CA ASN A 216 -3.39 1.25 19.61
C ASN A 216 -4.57 0.86 18.69
N TYR A 217 -5.27 1.84 18.13
CA TYR A 217 -6.44 1.65 17.29
C TYR A 217 -6.23 2.25 15.89
N PHE A 218 -7.03 1.78 14.93
CA PHE A 218 -6.99 2.28 13.57
C PHE A 218 -7.61 3.69 13.50
N HIS A 219 -6.94 4.58 12.78
CA HIS A 219 -7.45 5.91 12.44
C HIS A 219 -6.87 6.36 11.09
N VAL A 220 -7.59 7.21 10.36
CA VAL A 220 -7.19 7.67 9.02
C VAL A 220 -6.07 8.71 9.09
N VAL A 221 -6.05 9.53 10.15
CA VAL A 221 -4.95 10.48 10.42
C VAL A 221 -3.62 9.74 10.50
N GLU A 222 -2.62 10.32 9.86
CA GLU A 222 -1.26 9.80 9.86
C GLU A 222 -0.68 9.76 11.29
N LEU A 223 0.10 8.73 11.57
CA LEU A 223 0.95 8.63 12.75
C LEU A 223 2.07 9.66 12.67
N ASP A 224 2.47 10.16 13.84
CA ASP A 224 3.64 11.02 13.97
C ASP A 224 4.92 10.23 13.61
N THR A 225 5.94 10.93 13.13
CA THR A 225 7.23 10.31 12.74
C THR A 225 7.86 9.52 13.89
N ASP A 226 7.78 10.04 15.11
CA ASP A 226 8.34 9.38 16.30
C ASP A 226 7.65 8.03 16.58
N GLN A 227 6.36 7.90 16.25
CA GLN A 227 5.65 6.64 16.41
C GLN A 227 6.04 5.63 15.33
N LEU A 228 6.21 6.09 14.09
CA LEU A 228 6.69 5.25 12.98
C LEU A 228 8.10 4.73 13.27
N ASP A 229 9.01 5.60 13.70
CA ASP A 229 10.38 5.25 14.07
C ASP A 229 10.41 4.27 15.24
N ASN A 230 9.53 4.45 16.23
CA ASN A 230 9.38 3.50 17.35
C ASN A 230 8.89 2.12 16.89
N TRP A 231 7.88 2.07 16.00
CA TRP A 231 7.41 0.80 15.44
C TRP A 231 8.49 0.10 14.63
N ASP A 232 9.25 0.84 13.81
CA ASP A 232 10.34 0.26 13.03
C ASP A 232 11.46 -0.30 13.91
N ALA A 233 11.87 0.44 14.94
CA ALA A 233 12.87 -0.02 15.90
C ALA A 233 12.39 -1.22 16.73
N TYR A 234 11.10 -1.26 17.07
CA TYR A 234 10.52 -2.38 17.82
C TYR A 234 10.43 -3.64 16.95
N LEU A 235 10.00 -3.49 15.70
CA LEU A 235 9.98 -4.59 14.73
C LEU A 235 11.40 -5.09 14.44
N ASP A 236 12.39 -4.20 14.30
CA ASP A 236 13.80 -4.60 14.16
C ASP A 236 14.24 -5.47 15.32
N TYR A 237 13.98 -5.03 16.56
CA TYR A 237 14.33 -5.81 17.75
C TYR A 237 13.63 -7.18 17.75
N MET A 238 12.32 -7.24 17.46
CA MET A 238 11.56 -8.49 17.49
C MET A 238 11.92 -9.46 16.37
N GLU A 239 12.32 -8.96 15.20
CA GLU A 239 12.78 -9.80 14.09
C GLU A 239 14.09 -10.53 14.40
N HIS A 240 14.94 -9.96 15.25
CA HIS A 240 16.24 -10.53 15.62
C HIS A 240 16.20 -11.36 16.90
N ASN A 241 15.33 -11.01 17.86
CA ASN A 241 15.41 -11.56 19.23
C ASN A 241 14.21 -12.42 19.64
N ALA A 242 13.10 -12.42 18.89
CA ALA A 242 11.88 -13.11 19.28
C ALA A 242 11.54 -14.31 18.40
N ALA A 243 10.69 -15.20 18.92
CA ALA A 243 10.16 -16.32 18.14
C ALA A 243 9.15 -15.81 17.09
N ILE A 244 8.99 -16.57 16.00
CA ILE A 244 8.15 -16.19 14.84
C ILE A 244 6.73 -15.77 15.26
N HIS A 245 6.08 -16.51 16.15
CA HIS A 245 4.72 -16.21 16.58
C HIS A 245 4.63 -14.91 17.40
N GLU A 246 5.66 -14.60 18.19
CA GLU A 246 5.74 -13.34 18.95
C GLU A 246 5.94 -12.15 17.99
N THR A 247 6.80 -12.31 16.98
CA THR A 247 7.03 -11.28 15.94
C THR A 247 5.78 -11.06 15.08
N VAL A 248 5.05 -12.14 14.74
CA VAL A 248 3.75 -12.05 14.05
C VAL A 248 2.73 -11.27 14.88
N ALA A 249 2.60 -11.56 16.17
CA ALA A 249 1.69 -10.84 17.05
C ALA A 249 2.02 -9.34 17.06
N LEU A 250 3.30 -8.97 17.12
CA LEU A 250 3.70 -7.57 17.03
C LEU A 250 3.35 -6.94 15.68
N TYR A 251 3.63 -7.62 14.57
CA TYR A 251 3.28 -7.14 13.22
C TYR A 251 1.79 -6.90 13.07
N GLU A 252 0.99 -7.88 13.47
CA GLU A 252 -0.46 -7.80 13.43
C GLU A 252 -1.00 -6.63 14.26
N ARG A 253 -0.35 -6.30 15.38
CA ARG A 253 -0.69 -5.14 16.20
C ARG A 253 -0.22 -3.83 15.58
N ALA A 254 0.99 -3.76 15.04
CA ALA A 254 1.52 -2.57 14.36
C ALA A 254 0.70 -2.19 13.13
N LEU A 255 0.14 -3.19 12.44
CA LEU A 255 -0.74 -2.99 11.29
C LEU A 255 -2.08 -2.34 11.64
N VAL A 256 -2.50 -2.34 12.91
CA VAL A 256 -3.76 -1.69 13.32
C VAL A 256 -3.68 -0.16 13.15
N PRO A 257 -2.78 0.57 13.83
CA PRO A 257 -2.59 1.99 13.59
C PRO A 257 -1.84 2.26 12.27
N GLY A 258 -1.07 1.30 11.78
CA GLY A 258 -0.24 1.40 10.57
C GLY A 258 -0.90 0.93 9.27
N ALA A 259 -2.21 0.67 9.25
CA ALA A 259 -2.86 -0.04 8.14
C ALA A 259 -2.76 0.66 6.77
N LEU A 260 -2.59 1.98 6.73
CA LEU A 260 -2.50 2.77 5.50
C LEU A 260 -1.05 2.89 4.96
N TYR A 261 -0.06 2.39 5.70
CA TYR A 261 1.36 2.51 5.38
C TYR A 261 1.85 1.29 4.61
N GLU A 262 2.06 1.45 3.30
CA GLU A 262 2.56 0.35 2.45
C GLU A 262 3.91 -0.21 2.89
N GLY A 263 4.79 0.63 3.46
CA GLY A 263 6.11 0.20 3.95
C GLY A 263 6.02 -0.91 4.99
N LEU A 264 5.10 -0.78 5.95
CA LEU A 264 4.90 -1.76 7.02
C LEU A 264 4.38 -3.11 6.50
N TRP A 265 3.38 -3.07 5.61
CA TRP A 265 2.87 -4.29 4.94
C TRP A 265 3.94 -5.00 4.12
N LEU A 266 4.74 -4.23 3.37
CA LEU A 266 5.82 -4.76 2.56
C LEU A 266 6.94 -5.36 3.42
N ARG A 267 7.28 -4.72 4.54
CA ARG A 267 8.23 -5.25 5.53
C ARG A 267 7.74 -6.60 6.07
N TYR A 268 6.48 -6.67 6.50
CA TYR A 268 5.88 -7.89 7.02
C TYR A 268 5.87 -9.02 5.99
N ALA A 269 5.40 -8.74 4.76
CA ALA A 269 5.34 -9.75 3.70
C ALA A 269 6.74 -10.28 3.32
N ARG A 270 7.76 -9.39 3.27
CA ARG A 270 9.16 -9.79 3.00
C ARG A 270 9.73 -10.63 4.13
N TRP A 271 9.56 -10.21 5.38
CA TRP A 271 10.02 -10.95 6.55
C TRP A 271 9.37 -12.33 6.64
N ARG A 272 8.05 -12.43 6.41
CA ARG A 272 7.32 -13.70 6.42
C ARG A 272 7.79 -14.64 5.31
N ASN A 273 7.98 -14.11 4.10
CA ASN A 273 8.48 -14.89 2.97
C ASN A 273 9.92 -15.36 3.16
N ALA A 274 10.78 -14.57 3.82
CA ALA A 274 12.16 -14.95 4.12
C ALA A 274 12.25 -16.00 5.24
N THR A 275 11.46 -15.84 6.30
CA THR A 275 11.50 -16.70 7.49
C THR A 275 10.77 -18.03 7.28
N GLN A 276 9.68 -18.03 6.50
CA GLN A 276 8.88 -19.22 6.22
C GLN A 276 8.54 -19.36 4.72
N PRO A 277 9.50 -19.73 3.86
CA PRO A 277 9.29 -19.79 2.41
C PRO A 277 8.19 -20.78 1.96
N HIS A 278 7.89 -21.79 2.79
CA HIS A 278 6.84 -22.77 2.52
C HIS A 278 5.44 -22.26 2.87
N ALA A 279 5.32 -21.21 3.67
CA ALA A 279 4.05 -20.63 4.13
C ALA A 279 3.51 -19.59 3.14
N GLN A 280 3.38 -19.97 1.86
CA GLN A 280 3.00 -19.07 0.78
C GLN A 280 1.60 -18.48 0.96
N GLU A 281 0.66 -19.23 1.54
CA GLU A 281 -0.71 -18.74 1.76
C GLU A 281 -0.74 -17.65 2.83
N ASP A 282 0.13 -17.70 3.84
CA ASP A 282 0.23 -16.67 4.86
C ASP A 282 0.70 -15.35 4.24
N VAL A 283 1.76 -15.41 3.42
CA VAL A 283 2.27 -14.24 2.69
C VAL A 283 1.19 -13.67 1.75
N ARG A 284 0.46 -14.55 1.07
CA ARG A 284 -0.67 -14.16 0.21
C ARG A 284 -1.77 -13.48 0.99
N ASN A 285 -2.10 -13.96 2.18
CA ASN A 285 -3.10 -13.35 3.06
C ASN A 285 -2.67 -11.93 3.49
N VAL A 286 -1.39 -11.73 3.80
CA VAL A 286 -0.83 -10.40 4.09
C VAL A 286 -1.06 -9.46 2.91
N TYR A 287 -0.71 -9.87 1.68
CA TYR A 287 -0.93 -9.04 0.49
C TYR A 287 -2.41 -8.75 0.19
N ARG A 288 -3.30 -9.74 0.34
CA ARG A 288 -4.75 -9.56 0.15
C ARG A 288 -5.29 -8.50 1.12
N ARG A 289 -4.93 -8.58 2.40
CA ARG A 289 -5.34 -7.61 3.43
C ARG A 289 -4.76 -6.22 3.14
N ALA A 290 -3.46 -6.16 2.80
CA ALA A 290 -2.79 -4.91 2.45
C ALA A 290 -3.47 -4.22 1.24
N ALA A 291 -3.88 -4.98 0.22
CA ALA A 291 -4.53 -4.42 -0.97
C ALA A 291 -5.93 -3.82 -0.68
N VAL A 292 -6.61 -4.26 0.38
CA VAL A 292 -7.88 -3.70 0.85
C VAL A 292 -7.67 -2.41 1.65
N MET A 293 -6.69 -2.43 2.57
CA MET A 293 -6.41 -1.32 3.49
C MET A 293 -5.68 -0.16 2.81
N VAL A 294 -4.64 -0.46 2.03
CA VAL A 294 -3.81 0.57 1.39
C VAL A 294 -4.57 1.20 0.22
N PRO A 295 -4.66 2.54 0.14
CA PRO A 295 -5.31 3.23 -0.96
C PRO A 295 -4.74 2.85 -2.32
N ARG A 296 -5.59 2.80 -3.35
CA ARG A 296 -5.18 2.45 -4.73
C ARG A 296 -4.13 3.39 -5.31
N ALA A 297 -4.06 4.62 -4.81
CA ALA A 297 -3.05 5.62 -5.15
C ALA A 297 -1.62 5.20 -4.80
N ARG A 298 -1.46 4.22 -3.89
CA ARG A 298 -0.19 3.65 -3.45
C ARG A 298 -0.09 2.21 -3.97
N PRO A 299 0.33 2.00 -5.23
CA PRO A 299 0.21 0.70 -5.90
C PRO A 299 1.30 -0.30 -5.50
N GLN A 300 2.32 0.10 -4.73
CA GLN A 300 3.54 -0.70 -4.55
C GLN A 300 3.25 -2.06 -3.91
N VAL A 301 2.34 -2.14 -2.93
CA VAL A 301 1.88 -3.40 -2.34
C VAL A 301 1.38 -4.38 -3.42
N ARG A 302 0.58 -3.89 -4.36
CA ARG A 302 -0.04 -4.72 -5.41
C ARG A 302 0.96 -5.10 -6.49
N TYR A 303 1.94 -4.25 -6.78
CA TYR A 303 3.06 -4.62 -7.64
C TYR A 303 3.93 -5.71 -7.02
N GLN A 304 4.25 -5.61 -5.73
CA GLN A 304 5.00 -6.64 -5.02
C GLN A 304 4.20 -7.95 -4.90
N TRP A 305 2.88 -7.86 -4.68
CA TRP A 305 2.00 -9.02 -4.71
C TRP A 305 2.00 -9.72 -6.08
N CYS A 306 1.90 -8.95 -7.17
CA CYS A 306 2.01 -9.49 -8.54
C CYS A 306 3.34 -10.24 -8.75
N LEU A 307 4.46 -9.67 -8.32
CA LEU A 307 5.78 -10.31 -8.42
C LEU A 307 5.88 -11.59 -7.57
N PHE A 308 5.24 -11.60 -6.40
CA PHE A 308 5.16 -12.78 -5.55
C PHE A 308 4.33 -13.89 -6.21
N GLU A 309 3.14 -13.61 -6.72
CA GLU A 309 2.33 -14.65 -7.40
C GLU A 309 3.02 -15.16 -8.67
N GLU A 310 3.71 -14.27 -9.40
CA GLU A 310 4.53 -14.68 -10.54
C GLU A 310 5.65 -15.64 -10.12
N SER A 311 6.36 -15.38 -9.01
CA SER A 311 7.47 -16.23 -8.55
C SER A 311 7.00 -17.60 -8.06
N VAL A 312 5.76 -17.68 -7.55
CA VAL A 312 5.10 -18.94 -7.18
C VAL A 312 4.59 -19.69 -8.43
N GLY A 313 4.48 -19.03 -9.59
CA GLY A 313 4.01 -19.59 -10.86
C GLY A 313 2.54 -19.30 -11.18
N HIS A 314 1.85 -18.51 -10.35
CA HIS A 314 0.45 -18.11 -10.52
C HIS A 314 0.31 -16.90 -11.45
N VAL A 315 0.75 -17.05 -12.70
CA VAL A 315 0.81 -15.95 -13.68
C VAL A 315 -0.58 -15.37 -14.02
N THR A 316 -1.63 -16.18 -14.02
CA THR A 316 -3.00 -15.70 -14.27
C THR A 316 -3.48 -14.76 -13.16
N LEU A 317 -3.26 -15.14 -11.90
CA LEU A 317 -3.60 -14.30 -10.75
C LEU A 317 -2.78 -12.99 -10.76
N ALA A 318 -1.49 -13.06 -11.11
CA ALA A 318 -0.65 -11.88 -11.26
C ALA A 318 -1.21 -10.90 -12.32
N ARG A 319 -1.74 -11.42 -13.44
CA ARG A 319 -2.42 -10.60 -14.46
C ARG A 319 -3.69 -9.96 -13.91
N ASP A 320 -4.53 -10.73 -13.23
CA ASP A 320 -5.79 -10.24 -12.67
C ASP A 320 -5.57 -9.12 -11.64
N ILE A 321 -4.52 -9.23 -10.82
CA ILE A 321 -4.12 -8.18 -9.86
C ILE A 321 -3.77 -6.88 -10.61
N LEU A 322 -2.94 -6.95 -11.66
CA LEU A 322 -2.60 -5.77 -12.47
C LEU A 322 -3.81 -5.23 -13.23
N ASP A 323 -4.67 -6.07 -13.78
CA ASP A 323 -5.86 -5.62 -14.51
C ASP A 323 -6.87 -4.95 -13.58
N SER A 324 -6.95 -5.36 -12.30
CA SER A 324 -7.77 -4.69 -11.30
C SER A 324 -7.32 -3.26 -10.97
N LEU A 325 -6.04 -2.94 -11.26
CA LEU A 325 -5.44 -1.62 -11.06
C LEU A 325 -5.64 -0.70 -12.26
N GLY A 326 -5.58 -1.24 -13.48
CA GLY A 326 -5.56 -0.47 -14.73
C GLY A 326 -6.69 0.56 -14.86
N PRO A 327 -7.98 0.16 -14.77
CA PRO A 327 -9.11 1.08 -14.91
C PRO A 327 -9.16 2.19 -13.85
N SER A 328 -8.61 1.94 -12.66
CA SER A 328 -8.54 2.96 -11.60
C SER A 328 -7.41 3.96 -11.83
N ILE A 329 -6.32 3.57 -12.50
CA ILE A 329 -5.20 4.46 -12.81
C ILE A 329 -5.51 5.35 -14.02
N ASP A 330 -6.45 4.95 -14.88
CA ASP A 330 -6.92 5.71 -16.04
C ASP A 330 -7.77 6.97 -15.70
N THR A 331 -8.04 7.24 -14.41
CA THR A 331 -8.76 8.46 -14.02
C THR A 331 -7.84 9.68 -14.06
N ARG A 332 -8.41 10.85 -14.39
CA ARG A 332 -7.70 12.17 -14.39
C ARG A 332 -7.05 12.55 -13.05
N GLN A 333 -7.21 11.73 -12.01
CA GLN A 333 -6.70 11.95 -10.67
C GLN A 333 -5.24 11.48 -10.49
N PHE A 334 -4.73 10.57 -11.33
CA PHE A 334 -3.39 9.99 -11.15
C PHE A 334 -2.33 10.63 -12.05
N SER A 335 -1.08 10.71 -11.56
CA SER A 335 0.04 11.27 -12.31
C SER A 335 0.45 10.35 -13.48
N SER A 336 1.03 10.94 -14.53
CA SER A 336 1.60 10.21 -15.68
C SER A 336 2.66 9.17 -15.28
N GLU A 337 3.26 9.31 -14.09
CA GLU A 337 4.28 8.43 -13.56
C GLU A 337 3.68 7.09 -13.10
N LEU A 338 2.55 7.14 -12.37
CA LEU A 338 1.84 5.93 -11.93
C LEU A 338 1.31 5.10 -13.11
N VAL A 339 0.86 5.77 -14.17
CA VAL A 339 0.49 5.12 -15.44
C VAL A 339 1.69 4.40 -16.04
N ALA A 340 2.86 5.04 -16.05
CA ALA A 340 4.07 4.45 -16.61
C ALA A 340 4.52 3.22 -15.82
N GLU A 341 4.53 3.30 -14.48
CA GLU A 341 4.86 2.16 -13.61
C GLU A 341 3.93 0.97 -13.86
N TRP A 342 2.62 1.19 -13.93
CA TRP A 342 1.67 0.12 -14.18
C TRP A 342 1.91 -0.57 -15.52
N VAL A 343 2.10 0.20 -16.60
CA VAL A 343 2.39 -0.34 -17.93
C VAL A 343 3.72 -1.12 -17.91
N VAL A 344 4.75 -0.63 -17.21
CA VAL A 344 6.03 -1.34 -17.05
C VAL A 344 5.84 -2.68 -16.36
N HIS A 345 5.08 -2.75 -15.27
CA HIS A 345 4.78 -4.00 -14.58
C HIS A 345 3.98 -4.96 -15.48
N ARG A 346 2.96 -4.47 -16.18
CA ARG A 346 2.13 -5.29 -17.08
C ARG A 346 2.93 -5.85 -18.25
N VAL A 347 3.70 -5.02 -18.94
CA VAL A 347 4.53 -5.45 -20.07
C VAL A 347 5.65 -6.37 -19.58
N GLY A 348 6.23 -6.10 -18.41
CA GLY A 348 7.25 -6.96 -17.80
C GLY A 348 6.74 -8.37 -17.52
N LEU A 349 5.56 -8.49 -16.92
CA LEU A 349 4.88 -9.76 -16.68
C LEU A 349 4.62 -10.52 -17.99
N GLU A 350 4.01 -9.86 -18.98
CA GLU A 350 3.69 -10.52 -20.26
C GLU A 350 4.94 -10.95 -21.01
N ARG A 351 6.03 -10.20 -20.90
CA ARG A 351 7.32 -10.58 -21.48
C ARG A 351 7.88 -11.84 -20.83
N ARG A 352 7.86 -11.93 -19.50
CA ARG A 352 8.38 -13.10 -18.77
C ARG A 352 7.48 -14.32 -18.94
N ALA A 353 6.18 -14.11 -19.05
CA ALA A 353 5.19 -15.16 -19.28
C ALA A 353 5.14 -15.67 -20.74
N ALA A 354 5.60 -14.87 -21.71
CA ALA A 354 5.58 -15.24 -23.11
C ALA A 354 6.51 -16.43 -23.40
N ARG A 355 5.97 -17.47 -24.05
CA ARG A 355 6.75 -18.67 -24.44
C ARG A 355 7.59 -18.43 -25.69
N THR A 356 7.19 -17.48 -26.52
CA THR A 356 7.88 -17.15 -27.78
C THR A 356 7.99 -15.64 -27.96
N LYS A 357 9.03 -15.19 -28.66
CA LYS A 357 9.22 -13.77 -29.01
C LYS A 357 8.02 -13.22 -29.78
N LYS A 358 7.48 -14.02 -30.71
CA LYS A 358 6.32 -13.66 -31.52
C LYS A 358 5.08 -13.37 -30.66
N GLN A 359 4.82 -14.19 -29.64
CA GLN A 359 3.70 -13.97 -28.73
C GLN A 359 3.78 -12.60 -28.03
N PHE A 360 4.98 -12.21 -27.59
CA PHE A 360 5.18 -10.90 -26.96
C PHE A 360 5.07 -9.74 -27.96
N THR A 361 5.63 -9.88 -29.17
CA THR A 361 5.50 -8.84 -30.20
C THR A 361 4.05 -8.66 -30.65
N ASP A 362 3.31 -9.75 -30.81
CA ASP A 362 1.90 -9.72 -31.20
C ASP A 362 1.07 -9.02 -30.10
N PHE A 363 1.36 -9.30 -28.82
CA PHE A 363 0.77 -8.59 -27.69
C PHE A 363 1.05 -7.08 -27.75
N MET A 364 2.32 -6.67 -27.92
CA MET A 364 2.68 -5.24 -27.96
C MET A 364 2.04 -4.53 -29.16
N GLU A 365 2.04 -5.14 -30.34
CA GLU A 365 1.37 -4.60 -31.53
C GLU A 365 -0.15 -4.50 -31.34
N GLN A 366 -0.77 -5.44 -30.63
CA GLN A 366 -2.17 -5.38 -30.26
C GLN A 366 -2.44 -4.25 -29.26
N GLN A 367 -1.60 -4.03 -28.26
CA GLN A 367 -1.76 -2.91 -27.32
C GLN A 367 -1.66 -1.55 -28.04
N LEU A 368 -0.69 -1.38 -28.94
CA LEU A 368 -0.58 -0.16 -29.76
C LEU A 368 -1.80 0.07 -30.67
N LYS A 369 -2.50 -1.00 -31.07
CA LYS A 369 -3.73 -0.93 -31.86
C LYS A 369 -5.00 -0.74 -31.02
N ASN A 370 -5.03 -1.18 -29.77
CA ASN A 370 -6.23 -1.12 -28.94
C ASN A 370 -6.28 0.17 -28.10
N VAL A 371 -5.11 0.67 -27.69
CA VAL A 371 -4.97 1.82 -26.82
C VAL A 371 -4.89 3.10 -27.68
N HIS A 372 -6.03 3.49 -28.26
CA HIS A 372 -6.15 4.73 -29.05
C HIS A 372 -6.45 5.92 -28.13
N ASP A 373 -5.71 7.03 -28.29
CA ASP A 373 -5.89 8.30 -27.55
C ASP A 373 -5.81 8.19 -26.02
N ASP A 374 -4.85 7.40 -25.55
CA ASP A 374 -4.62 7.14 -24.14
C ASP A 374 -3.23 7.62 -23.67
N VAL A 375 -3.12 8.04 -22.41
CA VAL A 375 -1.85 8.39 -21.73
C VAL A 375 -0.88 7.19 -21.68
N ARG A 376 -1.40 5.95 -21.76
CA ARG A 376 -0.61 4.71 -21.82
C ARG A 376 0.12 4.50 -23.14
N LEU A 377 -0.38 5.05 -24.24
CA LEU A 377 0.12 4.77 -25.60
C LEU A 377 1.62 5.12 -25.76
N PRO A 378 2.09 6.32 -25.33
CA PRO A 378 3.52 6.62 -25.34
C PRO A 378 4.38 5.62 -24.55
N VAL A 379 3.89 5.15 -23.40
CA VAL A 379 4.64 4.21 -22.56
C VAL A 379 4.79 2.86 -23.26
N TYR A 380 3.69 2.32 -23.82
CA TYR A 380 3.73 1.09 -24.62
C TYR A 380 4.66 1.23 -25.83
N ALA A 381 4.61 2.36 -26.55
CA ALA A 381 5.48 2.61 -27.70
C ALA A 381 6.96 2.64 -27.32
N ALA A 382 7.31 3.31 -26.21
CA ALA A 382 8.68 3.37 -25.73
C ALA A 382 9.21 1.99 -25.30
N LEU A 383 8.40 1.19 -24.59
CA LEU A 383 8.76 -0.16 -24.19
C LEU A 383 8.93 -1.10 -25.39
N TYR A 384 8.03 -1.02 -26.36
CA TYR A 384 8.12 -1.82 -27.58
C TYR A 384 9.37 -1.47 -28.41
N ALA A 385 9.64 -0.17 -28.60
CA ALA A 385 10.83 0.29 -29.30
C ALA A 385 12.11 -0.17 -28.60
N TRP A 386 12.15 -0.11 -27.26
CA TRP A 386 13.27 -0.64 -26.48
C TRP A 386 13.47 -2.14 -26.63
N HIS A 387 12.38 -2.92 -26.63
CA HIS A 387 12.45 -4.35 -26.89
C HIS A 387 13.02 -4.64 -28.30
N LEU A 388 12.51 -3.97 -29.33
CA LEU A 388 13.01 -4.11 -30.70
C LEU A 388 14.50 -3.75 -30.81
N TRP A 389 14.94 -2.70 -30.12
CA TRP A 389 16.32 -2.26 -30.15
C TRP A 389 17.26 -3.19 -29.38
N LYS A 390 17.05 -3.38 -28.07
CA LYS A 390 17.99 -4.12 -27.21
C LYS A 390 17.87 -5.64 -27.35
N MET A 391 16.67 -6.18 -27.58
CA MET A 391 16.44 -7.64 -27.59
C MET A 391 16.39 -8.23 -29.00
N GLU A 392 15.89 -7.47 -29.99
CA GLU A 392 15.82 -7.94 -31.38
C GLU A 392 16.89 -7.34 -32.30
N ASN A 393 17.69 -6.39 -31.82
CA ASN A 393 18.70 -5.66 -32.61
C ASN A 393 18.13 -4.98 -33.87
N LYS A 394 16.88 -4.52 -33.80
CA LYS A 394 16.15 -3.84 -34.89
C LYS A 394 16.06 -2.34 -34.64
N ALA A 395 17.21 -1.66 -34.59
CA ALA A 395 17.29 -0.23 -34.28
C ALA A 395 16.44 0.65 -35.23
N LYS A 396 16.44 0.37 -36.54
CA LYS A 396 15.62 1.12 -37.52
C LYS A 396 14.13 1.01 -37.22
N ARG A 397 13.65 -0.20 -36.94
CA ARG A 397 12.24 -0.45 -36.62
C ARG A 397 11.85 0.17 -35.28
N ALA A 398 12.76 0.20 -34.30
CA ALA A 398 12.58 0.91 -33.05
C ALA A 398 12.45 2.43 -33.26
N TYR A 399 13.30 3.02 -34.09
CA TYR A 399 13.21 4.43 -34.46
C TYR A 399 11.88 4.77 -35.15
N ASP A 400 11.42 3.92 -36.08
CA ASP A 400 10.11 4.10 -36.74
C ASP A 400 8.96 4.14 -35.72
N VAL A 401 9.01 3.31 -34.68
CA VAL A 401 8.02 3.31 -33.59
C VAL A 401 8.07 4.62 -32.80
N PHE A 402 9.27 5.08 -32.42
CA PHE A 402 9.43 6.37 -31.76
C PHE A 402 8.90 7.54 -32.59
N GLN A 403 9.24 7.58 -33.89
CA GLN A 403 8.78 8.65 -34.79
C GLN A 403 7.26 8.66 -34.96
N ARG A 404 6.63 7.49 -35.14
CA ARG A 404 5.16 7.39 -35.27
C ARG A 404 4.41 7.93 -34.06
N HIS A 405 4.97 7.77 -32.87
CA HIS A 405 4.34 8.17 -31.62
C HIS A 405 4.95 9.45 -31.02
N TYR A 406 5.82 10.16 -31.75
CA TYR A 406 6.57 11.32 -31.26
C TYR A 406 5.67 12.44 -30.72
N ASN A 407 4.64 12.84 -31.48
CA ASN A 407 3.77 13.95 -31.12
C ASN A 407 3.03 13.72 -29.80
N LYS A 408 2.47 12.51 -29.61
CA LYS A 408 1.79 12.14 -28.35
C LYS A 408 2.79 11.82 -27.23
N GLY A 409 4.00 11.40 -27.60
CA GLY A 409 5.06 11.06 -26.66
C GLY A 409 5.69 12.26 -25.95
N MET A 410 5.57 13.47 -26.50
CA MET A 410 6.06 14.70 -25.87
C MET A 410 5.43 14.97 -24.49
N ASP A 411 4.21 14.48 -24.26
CA ASP A 411 3.51 14.63 -22.98
C ASP A 411 3.95 13.59 -21.93
N SER A 412 4.69 12.56 -22.33
CA SER A 412 5.17 11.49 -21.44
C SER A 412 6.67 11.61 -21.17
N ALA A 413 7.03 11.91 -19.92
CA ALA A 413 8.43 11.92 -19.49
C ALA A 413 9.11 10.57 -19.73
N PHE A 414 8.41 9.47 -19.48
CA PHE A 414 8.90 8.11 -19.71
C PHE A 414 9.29 7.88 -21.18
N PHE A 415 8.44 8.31 -22.12
CA PHE A 415 8.73 8.21 -23.55
C PHE A 415 9.92 9.09 -23.95
N CYS A 416 9.92 10.36 -23.52
CA CYS A 416 10.96 11.34 -23.87
C CYS A 416 12.35 10.87 -23.42
N VAL A 417 12.48 10.43 -22.16
CA VAL A 417 13.76 9.93 -21.62
C VAL A 417 14.25 8.71 -22.40
N ARG A 418 13.36 7.75 -22.68
CA ARG A 418 13.72 6.53 -23.41
C ARG A 418 14.08 6.78 -24.87
N PHE A 419 13.41 7.74 -25.53
CA PHE A 419 13.73 8.12 -26.89
C PHE A 419 15.07 8.88 -26.96
N PHE A 420 15.34 9.72 -25.96
CA PHE A 420 16.60 10.44 -25.85
C PHE A 420 17.79 9.49 -25.63
N ILE A 421 17.68 8.53 -24.70
CA ILE A 421 18.72 7.50 -24.48
C ILE A 421 18.94 6.66 -25.74
N PHE A 422 17.86 6.24 -26.41
CA PHE A 422 17.98 5.54 -27.71
C PHE A 422 18.75 6.38 -28.73
N SER A 423 18.51 7.69 -28.78
CA SER A 423 19.16 8.58 -29.74
C SER A 423 20.64 8.78 -29.41
N LEU A 424 21.00 8.91 -28.13
CA LEU A 424 22.40 9.00 -27.68
C LEU A 424 23.25 7.81 -28.15
N GLU A 425 22.69 6.60 -28.14
CA GLU A 425 23.44 5.39 -28.50
C GLU A 425 23.40 5.05 -30.00
N THR A 426 22.41 5.55 -30.75
CA THR A 426 22.14 5.05 -32.12
C THR A 426 22.16 6.12 -33.21
N GLN A 427 22.05 7.41 -32.84
CA GLN A 427 21.95 8.52 -33.80
C GLN A 427 23.21 9.40 -33.75
N PRO A 428 23.53 10.12 -34.84
CA PRO A 428 24.61 11.11 -34.86
C PRO A 428 24.42 12.18 -33.78
N ILE A 429 25.53 12.72 -33.26
CA ILE A 429 25.50 13.64 -32.12
C ILE A 429 24.66 14.90 -32.40
N GLU A 430 24.72 15.42 -33.64
CA GLU A 430 23.98 16.61 -34.06
C GLU A 430 22.47 16.37 -34.04
N SER A 431 22.03 15.18 -34.45
CA SER A 431 20.62 14.80 -34.42
C SER A 431 20.11 14.65 -32.98
N THR A 432 20.95 14.11 -32.10
CA THR A 432 20.63 13.96 -30.68
C THR A 432 20.59 15.30 -29.94
N HIS A 433 21.49 16.23 -30.29
CA HIS A 433 21.45 17.61 -29.79
C HIS A 433 20.16 18.31 -30.21
N GLN A 434 19.78 18.24 -31.49
CA GLN A 434 18.51 18.80 -31.96
C GLN A 434 17.29 18.20 -31.27
N LEU A 435 17.31 16.89 -30.99
CA LEU A 435 16.26 16.25 -30.20
C LEU A 435 16.20 16.83 -28.79
N TRP A 436 17.34 16.97 -28.12
CA TRP A 436 17.41 17.57 -26.78
C TRP A 436 16.84 18.99 -26.77
N GLU A 437 17.20 19.85 -27.73
CA GLU A 437 16.66 21.21 -27.83
C GLU A 437 15.12 21.22 -27.95
N ARG A 438 14.56 20.31 -28.76
CA ARG A 438 13.11 20.16 -28.90
C ARG A 438 12.46 19.68 -27.60
N LEU A 439 13.06 18.69 -26.93
CA LEU A 439 12.55 18.20 -25.64
C LEU A 439 12.59 19.29 -24.55
N MET A 440 13.62 20.12 -24.56
CA MET A 440 13.74 21.26 -23.66
C MET A 440 12.59 22.26 -23.85
N VAL A 441 12.17 22.54 -25.08
CA VAL A 441 11.13 23.54 -25.35
C VAL A 441 9.72 22.96 -25.33
N ASP A 442 9.51 21.80 -25.94
CA ASP A 442 8.19 21.28 -26.30
C ASP A 442 7.69 20.15 -25.41
N ALA A 443 8.57 19.37 -24.78
CA ALA A 443 8.14 18.22 -23.99
C ALA A 443 7.63 18.63 -22.58
N ALA A 444 6.60 17.92 -22.11
CA ALA A 444 5.98 18.12 -20.79
C ALA A 444 6.79 17.49 -19.63
N VAL A 445 8.11 17.46 -19.74
CA VAL A 445 9.03 16.80 -18.78
C VAL A 445 9.36 17.71 -17.58
N PRO A 446 9.53 17.16 -16.35
CA PRO A 446 9.99 17.92 -15.19
C PRO A 446 11.37 18.57 -15.39
N PRO A 447 11.61 19.76 -14.80
CA PRO A 447 12.88 20.46 -14.95
C PRO A 447 14.12 19.67 -14.54
N SER A 448 14.04 18.96 -13.41
CA SER A 448 15.11 18.11 -12.89
C SER A 448 15.51 17.03 -13.90
N THR A 449 14.53 16.35 -14.51
CA THR A 449 14.78 15.30 -15.52
C THR A 449 15.41 15.86 -16.80
N LEU A 450 15.04 17.07 -17.21
CA LEU A 450 15.68 17.74 -18.35
C LEU A 450 17.13 18.11 -18.06
N SER A 451 17.44 18.50 -16.83
CA SER A 451 18.81 18.73 -16.37
C SER A 451 19.63 17.45 -16.41
N ASP A 452 19.07 16.34 -15.91
CA ASP A 452 19.73 15.03 -15.95
C ASP A 452 19.98 14.54 -17.38
N MET A 453 19.03 14.75 -18.30
CA MET A 453 19.21 14.48 -19.73
C MET A 453 20.32 15.31 -20.35
N ALA A 454 20.44 16.58 -19.96
CA ALA A 454 21.52 17.43 -20.43
C ALA A 454 22.89 16.97 -19.91
N HIS A 455 22.99 16.53 -18.66
CA HIS A 455 24.22 15.93 -18.13
C HIS A 455 24.60 14.64 -18.88
N MET A 456 23.65 13.77 -19.19
CA MET A 456 23.90 12.58 -20.03
C MET A 456 24.43 12.98 -21.42
N LEU A 457 23.85 14.02 -22.05
CA LEU A 457 24.34 14.55 -23.32
C LEU A 457 25.79 15.04 -23.19
N MET A 458 26.08 15.83 -22.16
CA MET A 458 27.39 16.38 -21.89
C MET A 458 28.45 15.28 -21.73
N ASP A 459 28.15 14.19 -21.04
CA ASP A 459 29.08 13.07 -20.88
C ASP A 459 29.31 12.29 -22.19
N THR A 460 28.27 12.11 -23.02
CA THR A 460 28.47 11.54 -24.37
C THR A 460 29.28 12.46 -25.28
N LEU A 461 29.12 13.78 -25.16
CA LEU A 461 29.89 14.77 -25.93
C LEU A 461 31.38 14.76 -25.54
N LYS A 462 31.71 14.59 -24.25
CA LYS A 462 33.10 14.46 -23.77
C LYS A 462 33.84 13.27 -24.40
N THR A 463 33.13 12.19 -24.68
CA THR A 463 33.69 10.93 -25.19
C THR A 463 33.55 10.78 -26.71
N SER A 464 32.86 11.72 -27.36
CA SER A 464 32.65 11.72 -28.81
C SER A 464 33.90 12.10 -29.58
N THR A 465 34.11 11.44 -30.73
CA THR A 465 35.19 11.73 -31.69
C THR A 465 34.75 12.71 -32.78
N GLU A 466 33.51 13.20 -32.75
CA GLU A 466 32.99 14.12 -33.75
C GLU A 466 33.58 15.54 -33.58
N PRO A 467 33.93 16.23 -34.68
CA PRO A 467 34.69 17.50 -34.63
C PRO A 467 33.94 18.65 -33.93
N ASN A 468 32.60 18.64 -33.95
CA ASN A 468 31.76 19.67 -33.34
C ASN A 468 31.36 19.37 -31.89
N ALA A 469 31.77 18.23 -31.32
CA ALA A 469 31.29 17.77 -30.02
C ALA A 469 31.59 18.74 -28.87
N MET A 470 32.79 19.33 -28.83
CA MET A 470 33.16 20.28 -27.77
C MET A 470 32.44 21.63 -27.91
N GLN A 471 32.05 22.02 -29.12
CA GLN A 471 31.24 23.23 -29.33
C GLN A 471 29.83 23.03 -28.78
N LEU A 472 29.19 21.91 -29.14
CA LEU A 472 27.88 21.53 -28.63
C LEU A 472 27.90 21.35 -27.10
N TYR A 473 28.99 20.81 -26.54
CA TYR A 473 29.17 20.69 -25.10
C TYR A 473 29.03 22.03 -24.38
N LEU A 474 29.73 23.06 -24.87
CA LEU A 474 29.69 24.40 -24.28
C LEU A 474 28.32 25.05 -24.45
N GLU A 475 27.57 24.71 -25.51
CA GLU A 475 26.20 25.20 -25.69
C GLU A 475 25.23 24.60 -24.67
N VAL A 476 25.30 23.28 -24.46
CA VAL A 476 24.51 22.56 -23.46
C VAL A 476 24.88 23.03 -22.04
N ASP A 477 26.18 23.13 -21.73
CA ASP A 477 26.68 23.64 -20.46
C ASP A 477 26.17 25.05 -20.16
N ARG A 478 26.23 25.94 -21.16
CA ARG A 478 25.69 27.30 -21.02
C ARG A 478 24.20 27.26 -20.70
N GLU A 479 23.43 26.38 -21.33
CA GLU A 479 21.99 26.32 -21.13
C GLU A 479 21.58 25.69 -19.79
N VAL A 480 22.42 24.84 -19.19
CA VAL A 480 22.13 24.15 -17.92
C VAL A 480 22.74 24.87 -16.71
N ASN A 481 23.98 25.33 -16.83
CA ASN A 481 24.79 25.81 -15.71
C ASN A 481 24.92 27.34 -15.64
N SER A 482 24.60 28.08 -16.71
CA SER A 482 24.67 29.56 -16.65
C SER A 482 23.51 30.17 -15.85
N PRO A 483 23.59 31.45 -15.45
CA PRO A 483 22.45 32.17 -14.90
C PRO A 483 21.24 32.16 -15.84
N LEU A 484 20.01 32.18 -15.31
CA LEU A 484 18.75 32.11 -16.08
C LEU A 484 18.66 33.13 -17.24
N VAL A 485 19.33 34.28 -17.12
CA VAL A 485 19.41 35.32 -18.16
C VAL A 485 20.04 34.78 -19.46
N ASN A 486 20.96 33.83 -19.35
CA ASN A 486 21.70 33.28 -20.48
C ASN A 486 21.09 32.00 -21.04
N ARG A 487 20.06 31.45 -20.37
CA ARG A 487 19.37 30.21 -20.77
C ARG A 487 18.21 30.51 -21.74
N LYS A 488 18.43 30.30 -23.04
CA LYS A 488 17.48 30.64 -24.11
C LYS A 488 16.30 29.66 -24.20
N LEU A 489 16.57 28.37 -24.11
CA LEU A 489 15.56 27.30 -24.19
C LEU A 489 14.69 27.30 -22.93
N TRP A 490 15.29 27.50 -21.75
CA TRP A 490 14.53 27.63 -20.49
C TRP A 490 13.56 28.82 -20.52
N LYS A 491 14.02 29.98 -20.98
CA LYS A 491 13.15 31.15 -21.17
C LYS A 491 11.98 30.83 -22.09
N ARG A 492 12.22 30.13 -23.21
CA ARG A 492 11.16 29.71 -24.14
C ARG A 492 10.18 28.73 -23.48
N LYS A 493 10.66 27.75 -22.73
CA LYS A 493 9.81 26.78 -22.00
C LYS A 493 8.94 27.48 -20.95
N LEU A 494 9.54 28.36 -20.15
CA LEU A 494 8.87 29.08 -19.06
C LEU A 494 7.88 30.15 -19.53
N ASN A 495 7.99 30.61 -20.77
CA ASN A 495 7.05 31.57 -21.36
C ASN A 495 5.79 30.91 -21.95
N LYS A 496 5.68 29.58 -21.95
CA LYS A 496 4.46 28.88 -22.39
C LYS A 496 3.38 28.94 -21.30
N PRO A 497 2.07 29.08 -21.64
CA PRO A 497 0.98 29.21 -20.66
C PRO A 497 0.90 28.04 -19.66
N GLN A 498 1.13 26.81 -20.13
CA GLN A 498 1.16 25.59 -19.30
C GLN A 498 2.35 25.54 -18.31
N ALA A 499 3.37 26.38 -18.51
CA ALA A 499 4.56 26.46 -17.65
C ALA A 499 4.42 27.51 -16.53
N VAL A 500 3.34 28.30 -16.51
CA VAL A 500 3.07 29.28 -15.44
C VAL A 500 2.79 28.58 -14.10
N GLU A 501 2.08 27.46 -14.12
CA GLU A 501 1.86 26.61 -12.94
C GLU A 501 3.17 25.95 -12.45
N ARG A 502 4.10 25.67 -13.39
CA ARG A 502 5.45 25.18 -13.08
C ARG A 502 6.36 26.27 -12.52
N ARG A 503 6.21 27.53 -12.96
CA ARG A 503 6.83 28.70 -12.32
C ARG A 503 6.38 28.84 -10.86
N LEU A 504 5.09 28.69 -10.59
CA LEU A 504 4.55 28.72 -9.22
C LEU A 504 5.11 27.59 -8.33
N LYS A 505 5.32 26.38 -8.88
CA LYS A 505 6.02 25.28 -8.17
C LYS A 505 7.51 25.54 -7.95
N LEU A 506 8.17 26.26 -8.86
CA LEU A 506 9.56 26.72 -8.74
C LEU A 506 9.71 27.91 -7.77
N GLU A 507 8.60 28.54 -7.34
CA GLU A 507 8.58 29.78 -6.54
C GLU A 507 8.38 29.56 -5.03
N ASN A 508 8.48 28.33 -4.51
CA ASN A 508 8.54 28.05 -3.06
C ASN A 508 9.95 28.30 -2.48
N GLY A 509 10.49 29.51 -2.72
CA GLY A 509 11.68 30.04 -2.05
C GLY A 509 12.97 30.02 -2.89
N HIS A 510 13.18 31.09 -3.66
CA HIS A 510 14.37 31.47 -4.46
C HIS A 510 14.50 30.89 -5.88
N PRO A 511 14.62 31.75 -6.91
CA PRO A 511 14.70 31.32 -8.30
C PRO A 511 16.11 30.80 -8.62
N GLY A 512 16.27 29.49 -8.80
CA GLY A 512 17.42 28.95 -9.54
C GLY A 512 18.03 27.64 -9.08
N VAL A 513 17.67 27.07 -7.92
CA VAL A 513 18.20 25.76 -7.46
C VAL A 513 17.16 25.06 -6.60
N GLU A 514 16.75 23.84 -6.94
CA GLU A 514 15.97 22.99 -6.01
C GLU A 514 16.82 22.63 -4.79
N ILE A 515 16.28 22.82 -3.59
CA ILE A 515 16.92 22.59 -2.28
C ILE A 515 17.50 21.17 -2.13
N ALA A 516 16.99 20.19 -2.88
CA ALA A 516 17.45 18.79 -2.83
C ALA A 516 18.77 18.52 -3.59
N HIS A 517 19.20 19.39 -4.52
CA HIS A 517 20.39 19.13 -5.32
C HIS A 517 21.71 19.30 -4.55
N LEU A 518 21.72 20.03 -3.44
CA LEU A 518 22.90 20.14 -2.58
C LEU A 518 23.12 18.88 -1.73
N GLU A 519 22.06 18.27 -1.20
CA GLU A 519 22.18 17.05 -0.38
C GLU A 519 22.72 15.84 -1.18
N VAL A 520 22.31 15.71 -2.45
CA VAL A 520 22.78 14.65 -3.36
C VAL A 520 24.25 14.85 -3.78
N ILE A 521 24.79 16.07 -3.72
CA ILE A 521 26.21 16.34 -4.01
C ILE A 521 27.10 15.95 -2.80
N TYR A 522 26.56 15.95 -1.58
CA TYR A 522 27.29 15.57 -0.37
C TYR A 522 27.20 14.08 -0.03
N GLU A 523 26.11 13.40 -0.40
CA GLU A 523 26.08 11.94 -0.39
C GLU A 523 26.72 11.41 -1.68
N LYS A 524 27.82 10.66 -1.59
CA LYS A 524 28.50 10.01 -2.73
C LYS A 524 27.65 8.92 -3.43
N LYS A 525 26.41 9.21 -3.80
CA LYS A 525 25.53 8.36 -4.61
C LYS A 525 25.57 8.87 -6.05
N ASP A 526 25.66 7.94 -6.99
CA ASP A 526 25.58 8.23 -8.42
C ASP A 526 24.28 9.01 -8.74
N PRO A 527 24.34 10.23 -9.30
CA PRO A 527 23.17 11.04 -9.65
C PRO A 527 22.18 10.32 -10.58
N PHE A 528 22.65 9.30 -11.31
CA PHE A 528 21.88 8.50 -12.24
C PHE A 528 21.25 7.24 -11.62
N ALA A 529 21.53 6.94 -10.34
CA ALA A 529 20.95 5.80 -9.63
C ALA A 529 19.40 5.86 -9.58
N LYS A 530 18.81 7.06 -9.55
CA LYS A 530 17.34 7.26 -9.57
C LYS A 530 16.69 6.81 -10.89
N TYR A 531 17.40 6.86 -12.01
CA TYR A 531 16.93 6.37 -13.32
C TYR A 531 17.28 4.91 -13.56
N TYR A 532 18.07 4.29 -12.69
CA TYR A 532 18.50 2.90 -12.84
C TYR A 532 17.30 1.95 -12.88
N ASN A 533 16.21 2.23 -12.16
CA ASN A 533 14.96 1.47 -12.27
C ASN A 533 14.19 1.73 -13.58
N LEU A 534 14.21 2.97 -14.11
CA LEU A 534 13.63 3.32 -15.41
C LEU A 534 14.40 2.72 -16.60
N ILE A 535 15.71 2.56 -16.46
CA ILE A 535 16.64 2.10 -17.52
C ILE A 535 16.85 0.57 -17.45
N ASN A 536 17.10 0.02 -16.26
CA ASN A 536 17.51 -1.38 -16.06
C ASN A 536 16.45 -2.27 -15.40
N GLY A 537 15.41 -1.72 -14.77
CA GLY A 537 14.31 -2.52 -14.20
C GLY A 537 13.55 -3.32 -15.26
N TYR A 538 13.57 -2.85 -16.52
CA TYR A 538 13.08 -3.59 -17.67
C TYR A 538 14.08 -4.62 -18.20
N MET A 539 15.39 -4.50 -17.95
CA MET A 539 16.39 -5.39 -18.56
C MET A 539 16.78 -6.60 -17.70
N ARG A 540 16.42 -6.62 -16.41
CA ARG A 540 16.56 -7.81 -15.56
C ARG A 540 15.32 -8.70 -15.58
#